data_AF-A0A2E8JY19-F1
#
_entry.id   AF-A0A2E8JY19-F1
#
_cell.length_a   1.000
_cell.length_b   1.000
_cell.length_c   1.000
_cell.angle_alpha   90.00
_cell.angle_beta   90.00
_cell.angle_gamma   90.00
#
_symmetry.space_group_name_H-M   'P 1'
#
loop_
_entity.id
_entity.type
_entity.pdbx_description
1 polymer ?
#
loop_
_entity_poly.entity_id
_entity_poly.type
_entity_poly.pdbx_seq_one_letter_code
_entity_poly.pdbx_strand_id
1 'polypeptide(L)'
;MLKSVACALAVFGTTGFAAADYYTDDASDIFDGGFQNLDIIGAEITNDDFDLVVSIDFLDLNADWGKYVMLIDRVGFDDQSLSNPWGRQITTPSGIDAFMGSWLDGGGGGGTYRMDGSGEWIGTGGANPQVDWDGDRITYRMALADLGLELGDTFNFDIGTTGGGENDPAIDLLSTNDMQPGWGNGSSSPMAYSYSVIPTPGAVALVLVCGLASRRRRD
;
A
#
# COMPACT_ATOMS: atom_id res chain seq x y z
N MET A 1 25.31 36.71 -41.87
CA MET A 1 25.25 36.67 -40.39
C MET A 1 24.11 35.74 -39.99
N LEU A 2 24.42 34.45 -39.74
CA LEU A 2 23.43 33.50 -39.22
C LEU A 2 23.39 33.65 -37.69
N LYS A 3 22.23 33.99 -37.14
CA LYS A 3 21.97 33.93 -35.70
C LYS A 3 21.48 32.53 -35.37
N SER A 4 22.34 31.70 -34.79
CA SER A 4 21.94 30.42 -34.18
C SER A 4 21.13 30.70 -32.91
N VAL A 5 19.88 30.26 -32.89
CA VAL A 5 19.07 30.20 -31.66
C VAL A 5 19.24 28.80 -31.09
N ALA A 6 19.99 28.69 -29.99
CA ALA A 6 20.06 27.48 -29.19
C ALA A 6 18.89 27.50 -28.19
N CYS A 7 17.87 26.66 -28.41
CA CYS A 7 16.90 26.32 -27.38
C CYS A 7 17.49 25.20 -26.51
N ALA A 8 18.01 25.55 -25.35
CA ALA A 8 18.30 24.58 -24.30
C ALA A 8 16.99 24.23 -23.59
N LEU A 9 16.46 23.03 -23.82
CA LEU A 9 15.39 22.46 -22.99
C LEU A 9 16.09 21.66 -21.89
N ALA A 10 16.20 22.25 -20.70
CA ALA A 10 16.62 21.53 -19.50
C ALA A 10 15.43 20.70 -19.01
N VAL A 11 15.46 19.39 -19.26
CA VAL A 11 14.58 18.46 -18.56
C VAL A 11 15.27 18.17 -17.23
N PHE A 12 14.81 18.83 -16.17
CA PHE A 12 15.13 18.40 -14.81
C PHE A 12 14.33 17.13 -14.53
N GLY A 13 15.00 15.98 -14.53
CA GLY A 13 14.42 14.74 -14.04
C GLY A 13 14.35 14.78 -12.53
N THR A 14 13.28 15.34 -11.98
CA THR A 14 12.89 15.10 -10.59
C THR A 14 12.12 13.78 -10.58
N THR A 15 12.60 12.78 -9.85
CA THR A 15 11.78 11.64 -9.43
C THR A 15 10.65 12.20 -8.56
N GLY A 16 9.50 12.50 -9.17
CA GLY A 16 8.32 12.95 -8.47
C GLY A 16 7.40 11.76 -8.24
N PHE A 17 6.78 11.66 -7.08
CA PHE A 17 5.72 10.68 -6.85
C PHE A 17 4.46 11.04 -7.66
N ALA A 18 3.62 10.05 -7.89
CA ALA A 18 2.22 10.24 -8.24
C ALA A 18 1.52 11.15 -7.20
N ALA A 19 0.37 11.71 -7.57
CA ALA A 19 -0.48 12.35 -6.57
C ALA A 19 -0.84 11.31 -5.49
N ALA A 20 -0.66 11.66 -4.23
CA ALA A 20 -0.99 10.78 -3.12
C ALA A 20 -2.48 10.87 -2.81
N ASP A 21 -3.09 9.72 -2.51
CA ASP A 21 -4.46 9.61 -2.01
C ASP A 21 -4.42 9.37 -0.50
N TYR A 22 -5.28 10.06 0.23
CA TYR A 22 -5.40 9.91 1.68
C TYR A 22 -6.76 9.31 2.03
N TYR A 23 -6.74 8.25 2.84
CA TYR A 23 -7.88 7.51 3.32
C TYR A 23 -7.98 7.75 4.83
N THR A 24 -9.13 8.21 5.30
CA THR A 24 -9.35 8.56 6.71
C THR A 24 -10.02 7.41 7.44
N ASP A 25 -9.75 7.33 8.73
CA ASP A 25 -10.40 6.40 9.66
C ASP A 25 -10.84 7.13 10.93
N ASP A 26 -11.84 6.61 11.64
CA ASP A 26 -12.36 7.21 12.86
C ASP A 26 -11.55 6.76 14.08
N ALA A 27 -10.91 7.70 14.77
CA ALA A 27 -10.19 7.38 16.01
C ALA A 27 -11.08 6.69 17.06
N SER A 28 -10.50 5.75 17.81
CA SER A 28 -11.13 5.06 18.95
C SER A 28 -12.33 4.17 18.58
N ASP A 29 -12.34 3.64 17.37
CA ASP A 29 -13.25 2.59 16.92
C ASP A 29 -12.68 1.16 17.09
N ILE A 30 -11.52 1.04 17.73
CA ILE A 30 -10.90 -0.23 18.11
C ILE A 30 -11.60 -0.90 19.31
N PHE A 31 -11.55 -2.23 19.37
CA PHE A 31 -12.25 -3.01 20.41
C PHE A 31 -11.81 -2.71 21.86
N ASP A 32 -10.57 -2.26 22.05
CA ASP A 32 -9.99 -1.89 23.34
C ASP A 32 -9.15 -0.63 23.14
N GLY A 33 -9.67 0.50 23.63
CA GLY A 33 -9.04 1.82 23.52
C GLY A 33 -7.70 1.95 24.25
N GLY A 34 -7.22 0.91 24.94
CA GLY A 34 -5.84 0.83 25.41
C GLY A 34 -4.81 0.55 24.30
N PHE A 35 -5.24 0.10 23.11
CA PHE A 35 -4.36 -0.23 21.98
C PHE A 35 -4.24 0.89 20.96
N GLN A 36 -3.95 2.11 21.42
CA GLN A 36 -3.84 3.29 20.56
C GLN A 36 -2.73 3.17 19.50
N ASN A 37 -1.72 2.32 19.73
CA ASN A 37 -0.66 2.00 18.77
C ASN A 37 -1.11 1.10 17.62
N LEU A 38 -2.34 0.59 17.69
CA LEU A 38 -3.00 -0.27 16.71
C LEU A 38 -4.28 0.35 16.14
N ASP A 39 -4.63 1.56 16.59
CA ASP A 39 -5.80 2.35 16.17
C ASP A 39 -5.36 3.27 15.03
N ILE A 40 -5.76 2.95 13.82
CA ILE A 40 -5.46 3.64 12.57
C ILE A 40 -6.37 4.87 12.51
N ILE A 41 -5.79 6.01 12.14
CA ILE A 41 -6.57 7.25 11.90
C ILE A 41 -6.53 7.67 10.44
N GLY A 42 -5.68 7.01 9.65
CA GLY A 42 -5.66 7.16 8.21
C GLY A 42 -4.47 6.48 7.56
N ALA A 43 -4.47 6.48 6.24
CA ALA A 43 -3.34 6.07 5.45
C ALA A 43 -3.19 6.92 4.19
N GLU A 44 -1.95 7.23 3.85
CA GLU A 44 -1.58 7.81 2.57
C GLU A 44 -1.01 6.72 1.65
N ILE A 45 -1.54 6.64 0.44
CA ILE A 45 -1.01 5.77 -0.62
C ILE A 45 -0.55 6.62 -1.79
N THR A 46 0.67 6.36 -2.22
CA THR A 46 1.23 6.91 -3.45
C THR A 46 2.10 5.86 -4.12
N ASN A 47 2.55 6.14 -5.34
CA ASN A 47 3.52 5.30 -6.04
C ASN A 47 4.51 6.16 -6.83
N ASP A 48 5.65 5.56 -7.13
CA ASP A 48 6.47 5.98 -8.25
C ASP A 48 6.49 4.90 -9.35
N ASP A 49 7.43 4.97 -10.28
CA ASP A 49 7.50 4.05 -11.41
C ASP A 49 7.83 2.60 -11.00
N PHE A 50 8.30 2.38 -9.77
CA PHE A 50 8.76 1.07 -9.29
C PHE A 50 8.11 0.62 -8.00
N ASP A 51 7.72 1.55 -7.14
CA ASP A 51 7.35 1.24 -5.77
C ASP A 51 5.99 1.84 -5.40
N LEU A 52 5.19 1.04 -4.69
CA LEU A 52 4.06 1.50 -3.90
C LEU A 52 4.60 2.00 -2.55
N VAL A 53 4.20 3.20 -2.15
CA VAL A 53 4.50 3.79 -0.85
C VAL A 53 3.20 3.90 -0.07
N VAL A 54 3.15 3.24 1.07
CA VAL A 54 2.00 3.23 1.96
C VAL A 54 2.45 3.76 3.30
N SER A 55 1.81 4.81 3.77
CA SER A 55 2.08 5.35 5.10
C SER A 55 0.81 5.29 5.93
N ILE A 56 0.89 4.72 7.12
CA ILE A 56 -0.23 4.53 8.04
C ILE A 56 -0.03 5.46 9.21
N ASP A 57 -1.04 6.26 9.53
CA ASP A 57 -1.10 7.13 10.70
C ASP A 57 -1.91 6.44 11.80
N PHE A 58 -1.44 6.53 13.03
CA PHE A 58 -2.07 5.93 14.20
C PHE A 58 -2.52 7.00 15.20
N LEU A 59 -3.44 6.63 16.09
CA LEU A 59 -3.92 7.53 17.14
C LEU A 59 -2.80 7.92 18.12
N ASP A 60 -1.98 6.95 18.54
CA ASP A 60 -0.76 7.15 19.34
C ASP A 60 0.16 5.93 19.20
N LEU A 61 1.21 6.03 18.39
CA LEU A 61 2.16 4.96 18.14
C LEU A 61 3.19 4.88 19.27
N ASN A 62 2.74 4.46 20.46
CA ASN A 62 3.55 4.48 21.68
C ASN A 62 4.18 3.14 22.08
N ALA A 63 4.13 2.13 21.20
CA ALA A 63 4.57 0.78 21.53
C ALA A 63 5.38 0.10 20.42
N ASP A 64 6.47 -0.57 20.81
CA ASP A 64 7.35 -1.36 19.94
C ASP A 64 6.86 -2.80 19.71
N TRP A 65 5.54 -2.92 19.53
CA TRP A 65 4.88 -4.16 19.16
C TRP A 65 3.63 -3.85 18.35
N GLY A 66 3.28 -4.77 17.47
CA GLY A 66 2.14 -4.62 16.58
C GLY A 66 2.39 -5.36 15.29
N LYS A 67 1.31 -5.78 14.64
CA LYS A 67 1.35 -6.44 13.35
C LYS A 67 0.43 -5.68 12.40
N TYR A 68 0.91 -5.36 11.22
CA TYR A 68 0.20 -4.53 10.25
C TYR A 68 0.06 -5.35 8.97
N VAL A 69 -1.12 -5.33 8.39
CA VAL A 69 -1.40 -6.06 7.16
C VAL A 69 -2.05 -5.14 6.14
N MET A 70 -1.77 -5.39 4.87
CA MET A 70 -2.53 -4.82 3.76
C MET A 70 -3.04 -5.96 2.89
N LEU A 71 -4.36 -6.01 2.76
CA LEU A 71 -5.07 -6.96 1.91
C LEU A 71 -5.25 -6.29 0.55
N ILE A 72 -4.88 -6.96 -0.54
CA ILE A 72 -4.94 -6.40 -1.90
C ILE A 72 -5.67 -7.38 -2.82
N ASP A 73 -6.64 -6.85 -3.56
CA ASP A 73 -7.37 -7.52 -4.64
C ASP A 73 -7.11 -6.75 -5.94
N ARG A 74 -6.23 -7.29 -6.79
CA ARG A 74 -5.90 -6.66 -8.07
C ARG A 74 -7.06 -6.85 -9.04
N VAL A 75 -7.57 -5.73 -9.57
CA VAL A 75 -8.73 -5.74 -10.45
C VAL A 75 -8.40 -6.50 -11.74
N GLY A 76 -9.18 -7.55 -12.02
CA GLY A 76 -9.03 -8.36 -13.23
C GLY A 76 -8.09 -9.56 -13.11
N PHE A 77 -7.67 -9.92 -11.89
CA PHE A 77 -6.92 -11.15 -11.62
C PHE A 77 -7.83 -12.23 -11.04
N ASP A 78 -7.78 -13.43 -11.63
CA ASP A 78 -8.70 -14.54 -11.31
C ASP A 78 -8.21 -15.42 -10.13
N ASP A 79 -6.89 -15.45 -9.88
CA ASP A 79 -6.29 -16.27 -8.84
C ASP A 79 -6.33 -15.54 -7.49
N GLN A 80 -7.38 -15.80 -6.69
CA GLN A 80 -7.62 -15.12 -5.43
C GLN A 80 -7.92 -16.10 -4.28
N SER A 81 -7.73 -15.66 -3.03
CA SER A 81 -8.10 -16.43 -1.83
C SER A 81 -8.87 -15.61 -0.80
N LEU A 82 -9.81 -16.25 -0.12
CA LEU A 82 -10.51 -15.70 1.05
C LEU A 82 -9.69 -15.81 2.34
N SER A 83 -8.41 -16.18 2.23
CA SER A 83 -7.45 -16.32 3.34
C SER A 83 -6.13 -15.67 2.95
N ASN A 84 -5.37 -15.22 3.95
CA ASN A 84 -4.10 -14.53 3.80
C ASN A 84 -2.92 -15.42 4.21
N PRO A 85 -1.69 -15.15 3.74
CA PRO A 85 -0.52 -16.01 3.96
C PRO A 85 -0.06 -16.06 5.42
N TRP A 86 -0.53 -15.15 6.27
CA TRP A 86 -0.23 -15.11 7.69
C TRP A 86 -1.29 -15.85 8.55
N GLY A 87 -2.31 -16.42 7.93
CA GLY A 87 -3.37 -17.16 8.62
C GLY A 87 -4.21 -16.28 9.55
N ARG A 88 -4.34 -14.98 9.26
CA ARG A 88 -5.18 -14.06 10.05
C ARG A 88 -6.66 -14.34 9.81
N GLN A 89 -7.48 -14.23 10.84
CA GLN A 89 -8.92 -14.40 10.73
C GLN A 89 -9.59 -13.10 10.26
N ILE A 90 -9.37 -12.76 9.01
CA ILE A 90 -9.96 -11.61 8.35
C ILE A 90 -10.74 -12.11 7.14
N THR A 91 -12.04 -11.85 7.13
CA THR A 91 -12.92 -12.18 6.01
C THR A 91 -13.06 -10.98 5.09
N THR A 92 -13.10 -11.22 3.78
CA THR A 92 -13.23 -10.19 2.75
C THR A 92 -14.35 -10.56 1.77
N PRO A 93 -15.02 -9.58 1.13
CA PRO A 93 -16.08 -9.83 0.16
C PRO A 93 -15.54 -10.32 -1.19
N SER A 94 -14.35 -9.87 -1.59
CA SER A 94 -13.58 -10.39 -2.72
C SER A 94 -12.37 -11.19 -2.23
N GLY A 95 -11.78 -11.98 -3.12
CA GLY A 95 -10.57 -12.70 -2.80
C GLY A 95 -9.36 -11.75 -2.84
N ILE A 96 -8.39 -12.05 -2.00
CA ILE A 96 -7.11 -11.36 -1.90
C ILE A 96 -6.12 -12.12 -2.79
N ASP A 97 -5.31 -11.39 -3.54
CA ASP A 97 -4.31 -11.97 -4.44
C ASP A 97 -2.91 -11.33 -4.33
N ALA A 98 -2.79 -10.26 -3.56
CA ALA A 98 -1.54 -9.73 -3.05
C ALA A 98 -1.70 -9.33 -1.57
N PHE A 99 -0.60 -9.38 -0.82
CA PHE A 99 -0.63 -9.16 0.62
C PHE A 99 0.69 -8.55 1.11
N MET A 100 0.59 -7.58 2.00
CA MET A 100 1.70 -7.13 2.83
C MET A 100 1.43 -7.52 4.27
N GLY A 101 2.45 -8.03 4.96
CA GLY A 101 2.43 -8.15 6.42
C GLY A 101 3.74 -7.64 7.00
N SER A 102 3.66 -6.92 8.11
CA SER A 102 4.81 -6.44 8.88
C SER A 102 4.61 -6.55 10.39
N TRP A 103 5.70 -6.35 11.14
CA TRP A 103 5.73 -6.23 12.59
C TRP A 103 6.74 -5.20 13.06
N LEU A 104 6.57 -4.67 14.26
CA LEU A 104 7.56 -3.80 14.93
C LEU A 104 8.46 -4.55 15.91
N ASP A 105 7.96 -5.64 16.49
CA ASP A 105 8.61 -6.37 17.57
C ASP A 105 10.06 -6.73 17.25
N GLY A 106 10.98 -6.41 18.17
CA GLY A 106 12.37 -6.87 18.10
C GLY A 106 13.19 -6.30 16.94
N GLY A 107 12.87 -5.07 16.52
CA GLY A 107 13.56 -4.37 15.41
C GLY A 107 12.82 -4.44 14.07
N GLY A 108 11.62 -5.02 14.09
CA GLY A 108 10.67 -5.03 12.98
C GLY A 108 11.05 -5.92 11.81
N GLY A 109 10.17 -5.95 10.82
CA GLY A 109 10.31 -6.73 9.60
C GLY A 109 8.97 -6.99 8.93
N GLY A 110 9.00 -7.71 7.83
CA GLY A 110 7.79 -8.03 7.10
C GLY A 110 8.08 -8.66 5.74
N GLY A 111 7.01 -9.02 5.05
CA GLY A 111 7.07 -9.59 3.71
C GLY A 111 5.91 -9.15 2.84
N THR A 112 6.17 -9.13 1.54
CA THR A 112 5.14 -9.05 0.50
C THR A 112 4.92 -10.43 -0.10
N TYR A 113 3.68 -10.70 -0.45
CA TYR A 113 3.24 -11.97 -0.98
C TYR A 113 2.24 -11.73 -2.10
N ARG A 114 2.16 -12.68 -3.02
CA ARG A 114 1.09 -12.71 -4.04
C ARG A 114 0.74 -14.14 -4.39
N MET A 115 -0.43 -14.31 -5.01
CA MET A 115 -0.80 -15.57 -5.62
C MET A 115 0.03 -15.85 -6.86
N ASP A 116 0.48 -17.10 -6.98
CA ASP A 116 0.98 -17.65 -8.24
C ASP A 116 -0.15 -18.25 -9.08
N GLY A 117 0.15 -18.61 -10.33
CA GLY A 117 -0.84 -19.18 -11.25
C GLY A 117 -1.31 -20.59 -10.89
N SER A 118 -0.90 -21.14 -9.74
CA SER A 118 -1.42 -22.38 -9.18
C SER A 118 -2.35 -22.15 -7.98
N GLY A 119 -2.58 -20.88 -7.59
CA GLY A 119 -3.42 -20.51 -6.45
C GLY A 119 -2.71 -20.62 -5.10
N GLU A 120 -1.37 -20.62 -5.10
CA GLU A 120 -0.56 -20.71 -3.88
C GLU A 120 0.08 -19.35 -3.54
N TRP A 121 0.20 -19.07 -2.24
CA TRP A 121 0.88 -17.88 -1.75
C TRP A 121 2.40 -18.03 -1.90
N ILE A 122 3.02 -17.09 -2.62
CA ILE A 122 4.48 -17.00 -2.73
C ILE A 122 4.99 -15.71 -2.07
N GLY A 123 6.06 -15.82 -1.29
CA GLY A 123 6.78 -14.65 -0.78
C GLY A 123 7.63 -14.04 -1.88
N THR A 124 7.49 -12.74 -2.10
CA THR A 124 8.10 -12.03 -3.24
C THR A 124 9.13 -11.00 -2.84
N GLY A 125 8.97 -10.39 -1.66
CA GLY A 125 9.81 -9.29 -1.21
C GLY A 125 9.69 -9.03 0.29
N GLY A 126 10.41 -8.02 0.77
CA GLY A 126 10.36 -7.57 2.15
C GLY A 126 9.42 -6.38 2.33
N ALA A 127 8.82 -6.26 3.52
CA ALA A 127 8.03 -5.09 3.92
C ALA A 127 8.62 -4.51 5.20
N ASN A 128 9.69 -3.73 5.06
CA ASN A 128 10.41 -3.18 6.22
C ASN A 128 9.72 -1.89 6.69
N PRO A 129 9.23 -1.82 7.94
CA PRO A 129 8.62 -0.60 8.46
C PRO A 129 9.67 0.51 8.61
N GLN A 130 9.33 1.72 8.19
CA GLN A 130 10.04 2.95 8.54
C GLN A 130 9.17 3.72 9.53
N VAL A 131 9.60 3.75 10.79
CA VAL A 131 8.78 4.28 11.89
C VAL A 131 9.16 5.72 12.20
N ASP A 132 8.17 6.60 12.21
CA ASP A 132 8.22 7.92 12.80
C ASP A 132 7.42 7.92 14.10
N TRP A 133 8.13 7.71 15.21
CA TRP A 133 7.54 7.64 16.54
C TRP A 133 6.99 8.99 17.03
N ASP A 134 7.55 10.11 16.57
CA ASP A 134 7.10 11.44 16.98
C ASP A 134 5.89 11.91 16.14
N GLY A 135 5.71 11.32 14.96
CA GLY A 135 4.61 11.59 14.03
C GLY A 135 3.53 10.52 14.00
N ASP A 136 3.59 9.53 14.90
CA ASP A 136 2.64 8.41 14.99
C ASP A 136 2.41 7.67 13.67
N ARG A 137 3.48 7.45 12.89
CA ARG A 137 3.38 7.00 11.50
C ARG A 137 4.34 5.88 11.16
N ILE A 138 3.86 4.91 10.37
CA ILE A 138 4.71 3.87 9.78
C ILE A 138 4.61 3.93 8.26
N THR A 139 5.77 4.02 7.59
CA THR A 139 5.87 4.04 6.12
C THR A 139 6.48 2.73 5.61
N TYR A 140 5.85 2.18 4.58
CA TYR A 140 6.31 1.02 3.82
C TYR A 140 6.59 1.42 2.38
N ARG A 141 7.65 0.83 1.82
CA ARG A 141 7.98 0.96 0.40
C ARG A 141 8.14 -0.44 -0.18
N MET A 142 7.27 -0.79 -1.10
CA MET A 142 7.15 -2.13 -1.68
C MET A 142 7.29 -2.03 -3.19
N ALA A 143 8.08 -2.91 -3.80
CA ALA A 143 8.16 -2.94 -5.24
C ALA A 143 6.80 -3.35 -5.83
N LEU A 144 6.33 -2.62 -6.83
CA LEU A 144 5.09 -2.94 -7.57
C LEU A 144 5.14 -4.37 -8.11
N ALA A 145 6.29 -4.79 -8.63
CA ALA A 145 6.51 -6.14 -9.15
C ALA A 145 6.36 -7.25 -8.08
N ASP A 146 6.71 -6.96 -6.82
CA ASP A 146 6.56 -7.92 -5.72
C ASP A 146 5.08 -8.14 -5.36
N LEU A 147 4.26 -7.12 -5.56
CA LEU A 147 2.79 -7.19 -5.46
C LEU A 147 2.14 -7.67 -6.76
N GLY A 148 2.91 -7.85 -7.84
CA GLY A 148 2.39 -8.19 -9.15
C GLY A 148 1.51 -7.09 -9.75
N LEU A 149 1.88 -5.83 -9.49
CA LEU A 149 1.27 -4.61 -10.03
C LEU A 149 2.18 -3.99 -11.09
N GLU A 150 1.57 -3.32 -12.06
CA GLU A 150 2.21 -2.50 -13.08
C GLU A 150 1.59 -1.09 -13.13
N LEU A 151 2.26 -0.16 -13.82
CA LEU A 151 1.71 1.17 -14.07
C LEU A 151 0.42 1.06 -14.90
N GLY A 152 -0.66 1.65 -14.38
CA GLY A 152 -2.00 1.62 -14.97
C GLY A 152 -2.94 0.63 -14.29
N ASP A 153 -2.43 -0.26 -13.45
CA ASP A 153 -3.25 -1.20 -12.70
C ASP A 153 -4.08 -0.47 -11.62
N THR A 154 -5.19 -1.10 -11.25
CA THR A 154 -6.02 -0.68 -10.13
C THR A 154 -6.22 -1.87 -9.21
N PHE A 155 -6.24 -1.62 -7.92
CA PHE A 155 -6.51 -2.65 -6.91
C PHE A 155 -7.47 -2.12 -5.86
N ASN A 156 -8.26 -3.02 -5.29
CA ASN A 156 -8.99 -2.77 -4.05
C ASN A 156 -8.11 -3.18 -2.87
N PHE A 157 -8.27 -2.52 -1.73
CA PHE A 157 -7.48 -2.85 -0.56
C PHE A 157 -8.19 -2.57 0.76
N ASP A 158 -7.60 -3.12 1.81
CA ASP A 158 -7.79 -2.67 3.18
C ASP A 158 -6.47 -2.77 3.95
N ILE A 159 -6.32 -1.96 4.99
CA ILE A 159 -5.18 -1.98 5.90
C ILE A 159 -5.72 -2.31 7.28
N GLY A 160 -5.08 -3.24 7.97
CA GLY A 160 -5.53 -3.62 9.32
C GLY A 160 -4.39 -3.81 10.30
N THR A 161 -4.71 -3.68 11.58
CA THR A 161 -3.81 -4.05 12.67
C THR A 161 -4.25 -5.37 13.28
N THR A 162 -3.29 -6.21 13.65
CA THR A 162 -3.53 -7.58 14.12
C THR A 162 -2.62 -7.89 15.32
N GLY A 163 -2.90 -9.00 15.99
CA GLY A 163 -2.07 -9.55 17.06
C GLY A 163 -0.90 -10.37 16.52
N GLY A 164 -0.10 -11.02 17.36
CA GLY A 164 1.08 -11.80 16.93
C GLY A 164 0.83 -13.29 16.65
N GLY A 165 -0.32 -13.82 17.02
CA GLY A 165 -0.67 -15.23 16.95
C GLY A 165 -1.26 -15.67 15.61
N GLU A 166 -1.05 -16.94 15.28
CA GLU A 166 -1.78 -17.61 14.21
C GLU A 166 -3.29 -17.54 14.53
N ASN A 167 -4.11 -17.20 13.53
CA ASN A 167 -5.55 -16.95 13.68
C ASN A 167 -5.95 -15.66 14.40
N ASP A 168 -5.03 -14.78 14.78
CA ASP A 168 -5.46 -13.48 15.28
C ASP A 168 -6.23 -12.72 14.18
N PRO A 169 -7.36 -12.10 14.51
CA PRO A 169 -8.11 -11.27 13.58
C PRO A 169 -7.44 -9.90 13.40
N ALA A 170 -7.97 -9.11 12.47
CA ALA A 170 -7.81 -7.67 12.55
C ALA A 170 -8.65 -7.14 13.72
N ILE A 171 -8.09 -6.22 14.47
CA ILE A 171 -8.80 -5.55 15.56
C ILE A 171 -9.20 -4.12 15.21
N ASP A 172 -8.63 -3.63 14.12
CA ASP A 172 -8.90 -2.36 13.50
C ASP A 172 -8.59 -2.45 12.00
N LEU A 173 -9.38 -1.75 11.18
CA LEU A 173 -9.45 -1.85 9.72
C LEU A 173 -9.79 -0.49 9.10
N LEU A 174 -8.84 0.06 8.35
CA LEU A 174 -8.92 1.39 7.71
C LEU A 174 -10.22 1.63 6.93
N SER A 175 -10.73 0.60 6.23
CA SER A 175 -11.87 0.76 5.33
C SER A 175 -13.24 0.70 6.01
N THR A 176 -13.30 0.64 7.35
CA THR A 176 -14.56 0.61 8.09
C THR A 176 -14.45 1.14 9.52
N ASN A 177 -15.38 2.01 9.91
CA ASN A 177 -15.44 2.54 11.28
C ASN A 177 -16.22 1.59 12.24
N ASP A 178 -16.46 0.35 11.79
CA ASP A 178 -17.17 -0.66 12.57
C ASP A 178 -16.17 -1.36 13.48
N MET A 179 -16.36 -1.20 14.79
CA MET A 179 -15.52 -1.83 15.80
C MET A 179 -15.46 -3.35 15.61
N GLN A 180 -14.25 -3.86 15.39
CA GLN A 180 -14.03 -5.28 15.21
C GLN A 180 -14.21 -6.05 16.53
N PRO A 181 -14.55 -7.36 16.48
CA PRO A 181 -14.85 -8.13 17.69
C PRO A 181 -13.68 -8.34 18.68
N GLY A 182 -12.45 -7.98 18.31
CA GLY A 182 -11.26 -8.16 19.13
C GLY A 182 -10.71 -9.59 19.11
N TRP A 183 -9.76 -9.86 20.00
CA TRP A 183 -8.99 -11.11 20.01
C TRP A 183 -9.84 -12.40 20.05
N GLY A 184 -9.42 -13.40 19.27
CA GLY A 184 -10.03 -14.73 19.24
C GLY A 184 -11.36 -14.83 18.50
N ASN A 185 -11.84 -13.72 17.92
CA ASN A 185 -13.07 -13.68 17.12
C ASN A 185 -12.74 -13.12 15.74
N GLY A 186 -13.18 -13.80 14.68
CA GLY A 186 -12.90 -13.34 13.32
C GLY A 186 -13.40 -11.92 13.04
N SER A 187 -12.69 -11.21 12.16
CA SER A 187 -12.97 -9.85 11.69
C SER A 187 -13.51 -9.85 10.26
N SER A 188 -14.12 -8.74 9.84
CA SER A 188 -14.67 -8.59 8.49
C SER A 188 -14.24 -7.25 7.89
N SER A 189 -13.42 -7.32 6.85
CA SER A 189 -13.01 -6.18 6.05
C SER A 189 -13.97 -6.02 4.88
N PRO A 190 -14.56 -4.83 4.65
CA PRO A 190 -15.36 -4.58 3.46
C PRO A 190 -14.51 -4.36 2.20
N MET A 191 -13.18 -4.23 2.32
CA MET A 191 -12.27 -3.88 1.22
C MET A 191 -12.81 -2.69 0.40
N ALA A 192 -13.19 -1.61 1.07
CA ALA A 192 -13.98 -0.54 0.47
C ALA A 192 -13.15 0.50 -0.31
N TYR A 193 -11.82 0.47 -0.21
CA TYR A 193 -10.93 1.43 -0.86
C TYR A 193 -10.27 0.87 -2.10
N SER A 194 -9.89 1.76 -3.02
CA SER A 194 -9.24 1.42 -4.28
C SER A 194 -8.21 2.47 -4.66
N TYR A 195 -7.10 2.03 -5.24
CA TYR A 195 -6.02 2.89 -5.71
C TYR A 195 -5.60 2.49 -7.13
N SER A 196 -5.31 3.50 -7.97
CA SER A 196 -4.76 3.29 -9.31
C SER A 196 -3.28 3.64 -9.33
N VAL A 197 -2.44 2.69 -9.74
CA VAL A 197 -1.01 2.91 -9.93
C VAL A 197 -0.82 3.80 -11.15
N ILE A 198 -0.40 5.04 -10.95
CA ILE A 198 -0.25 6.01 -12.05
C ILE A 198 1.22 6.32 -12.33
N PRO A 199 1.60 6.59 -13.60
CA PRO A 199 2.96 6.99 -13.91
C PRO A 199 3.36 8.28 -13.18
N THR A 200 4.63 8.37 -12.80
CA THR A 200 5.14 9.61 -12.22
C THR A 200 4.97 10.79 -13.18
N PRO A 201 4.73 12.02 -12.69
CA PRO A 201 4.59 13.20 -13.56
C PRO A 201 5.78 13.41 -14.51
N GLY A 202 6.98 12.99 -14.08
CA GLY A 202 8.19 13.01 -14.89
C GLY A 202 8.16 12.06 -16.09
N ALA A 203 7.62 10.85 -15.92
CA ALA A 203 7.46 9.88 -17.02
C ALA A 203 6.49 10.41 -18.10
N VAL A 204 5.38 11.03 -17.68
CA VAL A 204 4.41 11.66 -18.60
C VAL A 204 5.04 12.80 -19.39
N ALA A 205 5.82 13.66 -18.73
CA ALA A 205 6.52 14.77 -19.39
C ALA A 205 7.51 14.30 -20.45
N LEU A 206 8.24 13.20 -20.21
CA LEU A 206 9.20 12.64 -21.17
C LEU A 206 8.50 12.10 -22.44
N VAL A 207 7.38 11.39 -22.29
CA VAL A 207 6.58 10.90 -23.43
C VAL A 207 6.09 12.06 -24.28
N LEU A 208 5.60 13.13 -23.66
CA LEU A 208 5.14 14.33 -24.37
C LEU A 208 6.28 15.01 -25.15
N VAL A 209 7.47 15.15 -24.55
CA VAL A 209 8.64 15.75 -25.21
C VAL A 209 9.14 14.88 -26.38
N CYS A 210 9.22 13.57 -26.22
CA CYS A 210 9.58 12.64 -27.29
C CYS A 210 8.55 12.65 -28.44
N GLY A 211 7.26 12.69 -28.11
CA GLY A 211 6.18 12.83 -29.07
C GLY A 211 6.29 14.13 -29.88
N LEU A 212 6.54 15.25 -29.22
CA LEU A 212 6.75 16.56 -29.86
C LEU A 212 8.02 16.61 -30.73
N ALA A 213 9.12 16.02 -30.26
CA ALA A 213 10.38 15.95 -31.01
C ALA A 213 10.28 15.07 -32.27
N SER A 214 9.50 13.99 -32.21
CA SER A 214 9.26 13.11 -33.36
C SER A 214 8.38 13.78 -34.42
N ARG A 215 7.38 14.58 -34.00
CA ARG A 215 6.52 15.36 -34.91
C ARG A 215 7.30 16.43 -35.66
N ARG A 216 8.29 17.05 -35.01
CA ARG A 216 9.14 18.09 -35.61
C ARG A 216 10.16 17.57 -36.63
N ARG A 217 10.34 16.24 -36.74
CA ARG A 217 11.20 15.60 -37.76
C ARG A 217 10.44 15.17 -39.01
N ARG A 218 9.14 15.48 -39.12
CA ARG A 218 8.28 15.13 -40.26
C ARG A 218 7.89 16.30 -41.16
N ASP A 219 8.47 17.47 -40.95
CA ASP A 219 8.36 18.65 -41.82
C ASP A 219 9.74 18.99 -42.42
#